data_AF-A0A7X6I9Y8-F1
#
_entry.id   AF-A0A7X6I9Y8-F1
#
_cell.length_a   1.000
_cell.length_b   1.000
_cell.length_c   1.000
_cell.angle_alpha   90.00
_cell.angle_beta   90.00
_cell.angle_gamma   90.00
#
_symmetry.space_group_name_H-M   'P 1'
#
loop_
_entity.id
_entity.type
_entity.pdbx_description
1 polymer ?
#
loop_
_entity_poly.entity_id
_entity_poly.type
_entity_poly.pdbx_seq_one_letter_code
_entity_poly.pdbx_strand_id
1 'polypeptide(L)'
;MKYFLGPMLWMGLMFLFSTDVGSMDNTNAFIAPFIKIFAPEISRRNLVITLIAIRKLAHVVEYAILSILWLYALKQGKQGWSWRAALGAVGICVVYAGIDEFHQGFVLSRTGTFQDVGIDTFGAALGVGLWSLFRGEISALRAKFFGWWFAWGVFSAIMVLIVLKGGTLSFWKMLLIILSTGVLSGAAGVIYYARHR
;
A
#
# COMPACT_ATOMS: atom_id res chain seq x y z
N MET A 1 -16.24 0.35 15.69
CA MET A 1 -14.77 0.26 15.85
C MET A 1 -14.07 -0.48 14.71
N LYS A 2 -14.51 -1.66 14.25
CA LYS A 2 -13.80 -2.47 13.22
C LYS A 2 -13.32 -1.72 11.97
N TYR A 3 -14.11 -0.78 11.45
CA TYR A 3 -13.78 -0.05 10.22
C TYR A 3 -12.68 1.00 10.39
N PHE A 4 -12.43 1.45 11.62
CA PHE A 4 -11.45 2.49 11.94
C PHE A 4 -10.07 1.92 12.26
N LEU A 5 -9.95 0.60 12.49
CA LEU A 5 -8.69 -0.04 12.81
C LEU A 5 -7.67 0.12 11.67
N GLY A 6 -8.09 -0.08 10.41
CA GLY A 6 -7.25 0.06 9.23
C GLY A 6 -6.56 1.43 9.13
N PRO A 7 -7.30 2.56 9.07
CA PRO A 7 -6.67 3.87 9.01
C PRO A 7 -5.83 4.18 10.26
N MET A 8 -6.22 3.73 11.46
CA MET A 8 -5.42 3.95 12.67
C MET A 8 -4.07 3.20 12.64
N LEU A 9 -4.05 1.96 12.16
CA LEU A 9 -2.80 1.21 11.98
C LEU A 9 -1.90 1.87 10.93
N TRP A 10 -2.49 2.37 9.84
CA TRP A 10 -1.75 3.08 8.80
C TRP A 10 -1.16 4.39 9.31
N MET A 11 -1.92 5.16 10.09
CA MET A 11 -1.40 6.36 10.78
C MET A 11 -0.26 5.98 11.73
N GLY A 12 -0.38 4.89 12.49
CA GLY A 12 0.71 4.40 13.33
C GLY A 12 1.98 4.08 12.53
N LEU A 13 1.84 3.43 11.36
CA LEU A 13 2.96 3.18 10.45
C LEU A 13 3.58 4.48 9.92
N MET A 14 2.75 5.44 9.48
CA MET A 14 3.22 6.74 9.00
C MET A 14 3.93 7.52 10.11
N PHE A 15 3.43 7.46 11.35
CA PHE A 15 4.08 8.07 12.50
C PHE A 15 5.48 7.48 12.75
N LEU A 16 5.68 6.17 12.56
CA LEU A 16 7.01 5.57 12.62
C LEU A 16 7.92 6.13 11.52
N PHE A 17 7.43 6.31 10.28
CA PHE A 17 8.20 6.94 9.20
C PHE A 17 8.42 8.45 9.40
N SER A 18 7.64 9.11 10.25
CA SER A 18 7.84 10.49 10.70
C SER A 18 9.06 10.65 11.61
N THR A 19 9.49 9.56 12.27
CA THR A 19 10.68 9.55 13.13
C THR A 19 11.98 9.50 12.31
N ASP A 20 13.12 9.39 13.01
CA ASP A 20 14.42 9.18 12.37
C ASP A 20 14.46 7.95 11.45
N VAL A 21 13.62 6.93 11.68
CA VAL A 21 13.52 5.76 10.79
C VAL A 21 13.26 6.16 9.34
N GLY A 22 12.43 7.18 9.11
CA GLY A 22 12.18 7.70 7.77
C GLY A 22 13.10 8.84 7.34
N SER A 23 14.16 9.18 8.09
CA SER A 23 15.07 10.26 7.75
C SER A 23 15.75 10.05 6.39
N MET A 24 16.25 11.14 5.81
CA MET A 24 16.91 11.09 4.51
C MET A 24 18.13 10.16 4.56
N ASP A 25 18.90 10.20 5.65
CA ASP A 25 20.09 9.38 5.83
C ASP A 25 19.76 7.89 5.87
N ASN A 26 18.76 7.50 6.66
CA ASN A 26 18.35 6.10 6.78
C ASN A 26 17.75 5.59 5.47
N THR A 27 16.77 6.30 4.89
CA THR A 27 16.12 5.85 3.64
C THR A 27 17.08 5.79 2.46
N ASN A 28 18.01 6.75 2.32
CA ASN A 28 18.98 6.75 1.23
C ASN A 28 19.99 5.60 1.34
N ALA A 29 20.38 5.22 2.56
CA ALA A 29 21.27 4.08 2.79
C ALA A 29 20.68 2.78 2.22
N PHE A 30 19.36 2.62 2.27
CA PHE A 30 18.67 1.47 1.68
C PHE A 30 18.39 1.65 0.20
N ILE A 31 17.90 2.81 -0.26
CA ILE A 31 17.41 3.00 -1.64
C ILE A 31 18.54 3.23 -2.64
N ALA A 32 19.59 3.95 -2.27
CA ALA A 32 20.66 4.31 -3.20
C ALA A 32 21.42 3.10 -3.78
N PRO A 33 21.73 2.02 -3.01
CA PRO A 33 22.29 0.79 -3.57
C PRO A 33 21.40 0.17 -4.64
N PHE A 34 20.08 0.11 -4.45
CA PHE A 34 19.15 -0.41 -5.46
C PHE A 34 19.17 0.41 -6.74
N ILE A 35 19.18 1.75 -6.65
CA ILE A 35 19.27 2.62 -7.83
C ILE A 35 20.55 2.34 -8.60
N LYS A 36 21.69 2.22 -7.91
CA LYS A 36 22.99 1.99 -8.54
C LYS A 36 23.13 0.63 -9.21
N ILE A 37 22.36 -0.38 -8.80
CA ILE A 37 22.30 -1.67 -9.50
C ILE A 37 21.74 -1.49 -10.93
N PHE A 38 20.71 -0.66 -11.10
CA PHE A 38 20.07 -0.43 -12.40
C PHE A 38 20.68 0.72 -13.20
N ALA A 39 21.29 1.69 -12.52
CA ALA A 39 21.97 2.83 -13.13
C ALA A 39 23.34 3.08 -12.46
N PRO A 40 24.37 2.26 -12.76
CA PRO A 40 25.68 2.36 -12.10
C PRO A 40 26.37 3.71 -12.34
N GLU A 41 26.22 4.27 -13.53
CA GLU A 41 26.83 5.52 -13.97
C GLU A 41 26.02 6.77 -13.61
N ILE A 42 25.02 6.65 -12.72
CA ILE A 42 24.18 7.80 -12.34
C ILE A 42 25.03 8.88 -11.66
N SER A 43 24.96 10.11 -12.18
CA SER A 43 25.65 11.25 -11.58
C SER A 43 25.14 11.52 -10.16
N ARG A 44 26.01 12.06 -9.29
CA ARG A 44 25.63 12.41 -7.89
C ARG A 44 24.40 13.31 -7.85
N ARG A 45 24.30 14.28 -8.76
CA ARG A 45 23.17 15.20 -8.88
C ARG A 45 21.87 14.45 -9.20
N ASN A 46 21.90 13.58 -10.21
CA ASN A 46 20.72 12.82 -10.62
C ASN A 46 20.28 11.85 -9.54
N LEU A 47 21.22 11.21 -8.84
CA LEU A 47 20.91 10.31 -7.72
C LEU A 47 20.15 11.05 -6.60
N VAL A 48 20.60 12.24 -6.20
CA VAL A 48 19.92 13.05 -5.17
C VAL A 48 18.50 13.45 -5.63
N ILE A 49 18.35 13.89 -6.89
CA ILE A 49 17.03 14.24 -7.44
C ILE A 49 16.10 13.02 -7.44
N THR A 50 16.58 11.85 -7.86
CA THR A 50 15.79 10.62 -7.85
C THR A 50 15.37 10.21 -6.44
N LEU A 51 16.26 10.29 -5.45
CA LEU A 51 15.94 9.96 -4.06
C LEU A 51 14.88 10.91 -3.49
N ILE A 52 14.99 12.21 -3.75
CA ILE A 52 13.98 13.20 -3.36
C ILE A 52 12.64 12.89 -4.05
N ALA A 53 12.65 12.58 -5.34
CA ALA A 53 11.43 12.26 -6.10
C ALA A 53 10.74 11.00 -5.55
N ILE A 54 11.49 9.94 -5.24
CA ILE A 54 10.96 8.72 -4.62
C ILE A 54 10.28 9.04 -3.30
N ARG A 55 10.89 9.89 -2.46
CA ARG A 55 10.28 10.31 -1.19
C ARG A 55 8.98 11.07 -1.41
N LYS A 56 8.95 12.08 -2.29
CA LYS A 56 7.71 12.83 -2.58
C LYS A 56 6.61 11.92 -3.15
N LEU A 57 6.96 10.91 -3.95
CA LEU A 57 6.01 9.92 -4.45
C LEU A 57 5.51 8.99 -3.33
N ALA A 58 6.36 8.60 -2.38
CA ALA A 58 5.96 7.81 -1.23
C ALA A 58 4.89 8.53 -0.41
N HIS A 59 5.10 9.81 -0.11
CA HIS A 59 4.11 10.68 0.54
C HIS A 59 2.74 10.67 -0.19
N VAL A 60 2.75 10.90 -1.51
CA VAL A 60 1.52 10.84 -2.33
C VAL A 60 0.80 9.49 -2.18
N VAL A 61 1.55 8.38 -2.22
CA VAL A 61 1.00 7.02 -2.11
C VAL A 61 0.46 6.75 -0.70
N GLU A 62 1.20 7.12 0.34
CA GLU A 62 0.81 6.93 1.74
C GLU A 62 -0.50 7.64 2.06
N TYR A 63 -0.64 8.90 1.63
CA TYR A 63 -1.86 9.67 1.83
C TYR A 63 -3.01 9.23 0.93
N ALA A 64 -2.74 8.75 -0.28
CA ALA A 64 -3.76 8.13 -1.12
C ALA A 64 -4.34 6.86 -0.47
N ILE A 65 -3.50 6.01 0.13
CA ILE A 65 -3.95 4.83 0.88
C ILE A 65 -4.73 5.26 2.11
N LEU A 66 -4.20 6.21 2.89
CA LEU A 66 -4.84 6.70 4.12
C LEU A 66 -6.24 7.27 3.84
N SER A 67 -6.39 8.06 2.77
CA SER A 67 -7.69 8.65 2.41
C SER A 67 -8.70 7.61 1.95
N ILE A 68 -8.26 6.56 1.25
CA ILE A 68 -9.12 5.42 0.89
C ILE A 68 -9.57 4.65 2.14
N LEU A 69 -8.67 4.41 3.09
CA LEU A 69 -8.98 3.74 4.35
C LEU A 69 -9.99 4.55 5.17
N TRP A 70 -9.80 5.87 5.29
CA TRP A 70 -10.76 6.77 5.94
C TRP A 70 -12.09 6.84 5.20
N LEU A 71 -12.09 6.90 3.87
CA LEU A 71 -13.31 6.87 3.06
C LEU A 71 -14.10 5.59 3.32
N TYR A 72 -13.44 4.44 3.32
CA TYR A 72 -14.06 3.16 3.64
C TYR A 72 -14.61 3.14 5.08
N ALA A 73 -13.84 3.69 6.03
CA ALA A 73 -14.20 3.74 7.44
C ALA A 73 -15.43 4.63 7.72
N LEU A 74 -15.44 5.85 7.18
CA LEU A 74 -16.52 6.82 7.31
C LEU A 74 -17.81 6.35 6.64
N LYS A 75 -17.69 5.58 5.55
CA LYS A 75 -18.85 4.91 4.93
C LYS A 75 -19.33 3.69 5.70
N GLN A 76 -18.57 3.20 6.69
CA GLN A 76 -18.85 1.98 7.45
C GLN A 76 -19.14 0.77 6.55
N GLY A 77 -18.43 0.67 5.42
CA GLY A 77 -18.64 -0.39 4.44
C GLY A 77 -19.93 -0.30 3.62
N LYS A 78 -20.73 0.77 3.73
CA LYS A 78 -21.91 1.00 2.89
C LYS A 78 -21.52 1.13 1.42
N GLN A 79 -22.34 0.54 0.56
CA GLN A 79 -22.22 0.63 -0.89
C GLN A 79 -22.62 2.03 -1.40
N GLY A 80 -22.25 2.35 -2.63
CA GLY A 80 -22.53 3.65 -3.24
C GLY A 80 -21.52 4.74 -2.88
N TRP A 81 -21.66 5.93 -3.47
CA TRP A 81 -20.74 7.04 -3.23
C TRP A 81 -21.29 8.02 -2.18
N SER A 82 -20.39 8.65 -1.42
CA SER A 82 -20.76 9.64 -0.40
C SER A 82 -19.76 10.80 -0.41
N TRP A 83 -20.19 11.97 -0.88
CA TRP A 83 -19.37 13.20 -0.86
C TRP A 83 -18.99 13.60 0.56
N ARG A 84 -19.89 13.41 1.53
CA ARG A 84 -19.60 13.71 2.95
C ARG A 84 -18.44 12.85 3.47
N ALA A 85 -18.43 11.56 3.15
CA ALA A 85 -17.35 10.67 3.57
C ALA A 85 -16.04 10.96 2.82
N ALA A 86 -16.13 11.32 1.53
CA ALA A 86 -14.96 11.71 0.72
C ALA A 86 -14.30 12.98 1.25
N LEU A 87 -15.07 14.05 1.48
CA LEU A 87 -14.57 15.29 2.05
C LEU A 87 -14.05 15.09 3.47
N GLY A 88 -14.74 14.27 4.28
CA GLY A 88 -14.27 13.91 5.62
C GLY A 88 -12.93 13.16 5.58
N ALA A 89 -12.74 12.23 4.66
CA ALA A 89 -11.50 11.48 4.52
C ALA A 89 -10.32 12.38 4.13
N VAL A 90 -10.52 13.28 3.14
CA VAL A 90 -9.49 14.26 2.77
C VAL A 90 -9.21 15.22 3.92
N GLY A 91 -10.25 15.74 4.59
CA GLY A 91 -10.09 16.66 5.72
C GLY A 91 -9.27 16.06 6.87
N ILE A 92 -9.52 14.79 7.21
CA ILE A 92 -8.71 14.08 8.22
C ILE A 92 -7.25 13.95 7.76
N CYS A 93 -7.00 13.64 6.49
CA CYS A 93 -5.66 13.56 5.94
C CYS A 93 -4.92 14.89 5.99
N VAL A 94 -5.59 16.01 5.69
CA VAL A 94 -5.00 17.37 5.78
C VAL A 94 -4.58 17.69 7.22
N VAL A 95 -5.46 17.42 8.19
CA VAL A 95 -5.15 17.63 9.61
C VAL A 95 -3.98 16.73 10.03
N TYR A 96 -3.99 15.47 9.60
CA TYR A 96 -2.92 14.54 9.93
C TYR A 96 -1.57 14.95 9.32
N ALA A 97 -1.55 15.45 8.08
CA ALA A 97 -0.35 16.00 7.46
C ALA A 97 0.20 17.20 8.22
N GLY A 98 -0.67 18.09 8.71
CA GLY A 98 -0.24 19.18 9.59
C GLY A 98 0.37 18.69 10.91
N ILE A 99 -0.20 17.63 11.51
CA ILE A 99 0.35 17.02 12.73
C ILE A 99 1.69 16.34 12.45
N ASP A 100 1.82 15.65 11.31
CA ASP A 100 3.03 14.96 10.91
C ASP A 100 4.18 15.96 10.72
N GLU A 101 3.95 17.03 9.96
CA GLU A 101 4.95 18.08 9.74
C GLU A 101 5.33 18.83 11.02
N PHE A 102 4.35 19.05 11.92
CA PHE A 102 4.63 19.58 13.25
C PHE A 102 5.53 18.64 14.06
N HIS A 103 5.24 17.33 14.07
CA HIS A 103 6.05 16.33 14.75
C HIS A 103 7.46 16.24 14.17
N GLN A 104 7.59 16.22 12.83
CA GLN A 104 8.89 16.21 12.15
C GLN A 104 9.75 17.43 12.51
N GLY A 105 9.12 18.58 12.81
CA GLY A 105 9.81 19.77 13.31
C GLY A 105 10.57 19.58 14.62
N PHE A 106 10.27 18.53 15.39
CA PHE A 106 10.99 18.16 16.62
C PHE A 106 12.06 17.08 16.40
N VAL A 107 12.16 16.51 15.20
CA VAL A 107 13.11 15.45 14.86
C VAL A 107 14.29 16.05 14.12
N LEU A 108 15.48 16.08 14.74
CA LEU A 108 16.68 16.76 14.22
C LEU A 108 17.12 16.28 12.83
N SER A 109 16.86 15.02 12.48
CA SER A 109 17.22 14.43 11.18
C SER A 109 16.13 14.60 10.10
N ARG A 110 15.03 15.28 10.44
CA ARG A 110 13.92 15.59 9.53
C ARG A 110 13.85 17.10 9.30
N THR A 111 13.35 17.46 8.12
CA THR A 111 13.02 18.83 7.78
C THR A 111 11.55 18.86 7.43
N GLY A 112 10.71 19.35 8.35
CA GLY A 112 9.32 19.61 8.05
C GLY A 112 9.19 20.80 7.09
N THR A 113 8.37 20.69 6.06
CA THR A 113 8.06 21.77 5.13
C THR A 113 6.56 21.89 4.90
N PHE A 114 6.04 23.12 4.89
CA PHE A 114 4.63 23.37 4.52
C PHE A 114 4.26 22.87 3.12
N GLN A 115 5.25 22.67 2.25
CA GLN A 115 5.06 22.08 0.93
C GLN A 115 4.64 20.61 1.01
N ASP A 116 5.11 19.87 2.03
CA ASP A 116 4.76 18.47 2.23
C ASP A 116 3.28 18.28 2.59
N VAL A 117 2.70 19.19 3.39
CA VAL A 117 1.23 19.21 3.63
C VAL A 117 0.45 19.31 2.31
N GLY A 118 0.94 20.11 1.37
CA GLY A 118 0.31 20.25 0.05
C GLY A 118 0.39 18.97 -0.80
N ILE A 119 1.55 18.31 -0.80
CA ILE A 119 1.79 17.05 -1.52
C ILE A 119 0.94 15.92 -0.91
N ASP A 120 0.90 15.84 0.41
CA ASP A 120 0.11 14.87 1.17
C ASP A 120 -1.39 15.06 0.91
N THR A 121 -1.86 16.31 0.91
CA THR A 121 -3.24 16.67 0.56
C THR A 121 -3.58 16.27 -0.87
N PHE A 122 -2.65 16.47 -1.82
CA PHE A 122 -2.82 16.03 -3.20
C PHE A 122 -2.92 14.50 -3.29
N GLY A 123 -2.06 13.76 -2.59
CA GLY A 123 -2.15 12.30 -2.49
C GLY A 123 -3.50 11.83 -1.94
N ALA A 124 -3.97 12.46 -0.87
CA ALA A 124 -5.28 12.16 -0.29
C ALA A 124 -6.43 12.37 -1.29
N ALA A 125 -6.43 13.50 -2.00
CA ALA A 125 -7.42 13.80 -3.04
C ALA A 125 -7.36 12.80 -4.20
N LEU A 126 -6.15 12.43 -4.64
CA LEU A 126 -5.92 11.45 -5.68
C LEU A 126 -6.48 10.07 -5.28
N GLY A 127 -6.22 9.61 -4.05
CA GLY A 127 -6.74 8.34 -3.55
C GLY A 127 -8.28 8.27 -3.56
N VAL A 128 -8.93 9.34 -3.10
CA VAL A 128 -10.40 9.45 -3.13
C VAL A 128 -10.94 9.50 -4.57
N GLY A 129 -10.26 10.22 -5.47
CA GLY A 129 -10.61 10.30 -6.89
C GLY A 129 -10.50 8.94 -7.57
N LEU A 130 -9.38 8.23 -7.38
CA LEU A 130 -9.16 6.87 -7.90
C LEU A 130 -10.24 5.92 -7.38
N TRP A 131 -10.56 5.96 -6.08
CA TRP A 131 -11.64 5.12 -5.54
C TRP A 131 -12.99 5.41 -6.20
N SER A 132 -13.30 6.68 -6.46
CA SER A 132 -14.54 7.07 -7.14
C SER A 132 -14.62 6.51 -8.56
N LEU A 133 -13.51 6.54 -9.31
CA LEU A 133 -13.42 6.03 -10.68
C LEU A 133 -13.50 4.49 -10.73
N PHE A 134 -12.77 3.79 -9.87
CA PHE A 134 -12.61 2.33 -9.94
C PHE A 134 -13.60 1.53 -9.06
N ARG A 135 -14.57 2.19 -8.41
CA ARG A 135 -15.57 1.54 -7.52
C ARG A 135 -16.35 0.39 -8.18
N GLY A 136 -16.55 0.42 -9.50
CA GLY A 136 -17.27 -0.61 -10.25
C GLY A 136 -16.42 -1.83 -10.60
N GLU A 137 -15.10 -1.66 -10.71
CA GLU A 137 -14.16 -2.72 -11.07
C GLU A 137 -13.65 -3.47 -9.83
N ILE A 138 -13.46 -2.76 -8.70
CA ILE A 138 -12.99 -3.35 -7.44
C ILE A 138 -14.02 -4.31 -6.82
N SER A 139 -15.31 -4.05 -6.97
CA SER A 139 -16.38 -4.97 -6.53
C SER A 139 -16.41 -6.24 -7.38
N ALA A 140 -16.17 -6.13 -8.69
CA ALA A 140 -16.03 -7.26 -9.60
C ALA A 140 -14.75 -8.09 -9.33
N LEU A 141 -13.65 -7.42 -8.99
CA LEU A 141 -12.39 -8.05 -8.55
C LEU A 141 -12.55 -8.75 -7.19
N ARG A 142 -13.11 -8.09 -6.18
CA ARG A 142 -13.36 -8.71 -4.86
C ARG A 142 -14.24 -9.95 -4.94
N ALA A 143 -15.32 -9.91 -5.74
CA ALA A 143 -16.20 -11.06 -5.92
C ALA A 143 -15.48 -12.24 -6.63
N LYS A 144 -14.60 -11.94 -7.59
CA LYS A 144 -13.81 -12.95 -8.32
C LYS A 144 -12.70 -13.60 -7.47
N PHE A 145 -12.06 -12.85 -6.59
CA PHE A 145 -10.90 -13.32 -5.84
C PHE A 145 -11.24 -13.88 -4.44
N PHE A 146 -12.37 -13.53 -3.82
CA PHE A 146 -12.70 -13.95 -2.45
C PHE A 146 -12.82 -15.48 -2.25
N GLY A 147 -13.36 -16.22 -3.23
CA GLY A 147 -13.39 -17.69 -3.19
C GLY A 147 -12.01 -18.36 -3.32
N TRP A 148 -11.10 -17.71 -4.06
CA TRP A 148 -9.74 -18.20 -4.28
C TRP A 148 -8.86 -18.06 -3.03
N TRP A 149 -9.05 -17.00 -2.25
CA TRP A 149 -8.35 -16.77 -0.99
C TRP A 149 -8.64 -17.85 0.05
N PHE A 150 -9.90 -18.33 0.14
CA PHE A 150 -10.28 -19.34 1.14
C PHE A 150 -9.67 -20.71 0.81
N ALA A 151 -9.65 -21.10 -0.47
CA ALA A 151 -8.99 -22.33 -0.92
C ALA A 151 -7.46 -22.28 -0.74
N TRP A 152 -6.85 -21.12 -1.02
CA TRP A 152 -5.40 -20.92 -0.84
C TRP A 152 -4.98 -20.91 0.63
N GLY A 153 -5.74 -20.26 1.52
CA GLY A 153 -5.44 -20.24 2.94
C GLY A 153 -5.47 -21.64 3.58
N VAL A 154 -6.44 -22.46 3.19
CA VAL A 154 -6.54 -23.87 3.64
C VAL A 154 -5.40 -24.71 3.06
N PHE A 155 -5.06 -24.52 1.79
CA PHE A 155 -3.96 -25.24 1.13
C PHE A 155 -2.59 -24.90 1.73
N SER A 156 -2.30 -23.61 1.98
CA SER A 156 -1.07 -23.17 2.64
C SER A 156 -0.94 -23.72 4.07
N ALA A 157 -2.05 -23.77 4.82
CA ALA A 157 -2.05 -24.36 6.17
C ALA A 157 -1.72 -25.86 6.15
N ILE A 158 -2.26 -26.62 5.18
CA ILE A 158 -1.95 -28.05 5.01
C ILE A 158 -0.48 -28.28 4.64
N MET A 159 0.09 -27.44 3.77
CA MET A 159 1.51 -27.55 3.38
C MET A 159 2.47 -27.26 4.53
N VAL A 160 2.16 -26.26 5.36
CA VAL A 160 2.92 -25.99 6.59
C VAL A 160 2.89 -27.20 7.53
N LEU A 161 1.73 -27.87 7.68
CA LEU A 161 1.61 -29.07 8.50
C LEU A 161 2.42 -30.27 7.97
N ILE A 162 2.57 -30.41 6.64
CA ILE A 162 3.37 -31.47 6.02
C ILE A 162 4.88 -31.22 6.22
N VAL A 163 5.32 -29.97 6.08
CA VAL A 163 6.72 -29.57 6.31
C VAL A 163 7.11 -29.72 7.78
N LEU A 164 6.23 -29.32 8.72
CA LEU A 164 6.44 -29.51 10.16
C LEU A 164 6.51 -30.99 10.57
N LYS A 165 5.96 -31.91 9.76
CA LYS A 165 6.08 -33.38 9.95
C LYS A 165 7.31 -34.00 9.28
N GLY A 166 8.29 -33.20 8.85
CA GLY A 166 9.58 -33.68 8.34
C GLY A 166 9.64 -33.90 6.82
N GLY A 167 8.68 -33.38 6.06
CA GLY A 167 8.72 -33.42 4.60
C GLY A 167 9.78 -32.46 4.04
N THR A 168 10.88 -32.98 3.49
CA THR A 168 11.91 -32.15 2.82
C THR A 168 11.50 -31.81 1.39
N LEU A 169 10.93 -30.63 1.20
CA LEU A 169 10.79 -30.00 -0.12
C LEU A 169 11.65 -28.73 -0.15
N SER A 170 12.61 -28.65 -1.07
CA SER A 170 13.46 -27.46 -1.15
C SER A 170 12.61 -26.24 -1.52
N PHE A 171 12.82 -25.15 -0.77
CA PHE A 171 12.09 -23.88 -0.81
C PHE A 171 11.79 -23.38 -2.24
N TRP A 172 12.74 -23.54 -3.16
CA TRP A 172 12.61 -23.12 -4.57
C TRP A 172 11.69 -24.00 -5.41
N LYS A 173 11.62 -25.32 -5.16
CA LYS A 173 10.64 -26.20 -5.83
C LYS A 173 9.22 -25.92 -5.33
N MET A 174 9.07 -25.54 -4.07
CA MET A 174 7.78 -25.15 -3.49
C MET A 174 7.30 -23.84 -4.11
N LEU A 175 8.17 -22.83 -4.22
CA LEU A 175 7.84 -21.54 -4.84
C LEU A 175 7.46 -21.69 -6.33
N LEU A 176 8.15 -22.54 -7.07
CA LEU A 176 7.84 -22.80 -8.48
C LEU A 176 6.47 -23.48 -8.69
N ILE A 177 6.09 -24.42 -7.83
CA ILE A 177 4.77 -25.08 -7.87
C ILE A 177 3.67 -24.07 -7.50
N ILE A 178 3.91 -23.24 -6.49
CA ILE A 178 3.00 -22.19 -6.04
C ILE A 178 2.73 -21.16 -7.14
N LEU A 179 3.77 -20.71 -7.85
CA LEU A 179 3.66 -19.73 -8.93
C LEU A 179 3.01 -20.34 -10.19
N SER A 180 3.38 -21.56 -10.57
CA SER A 180 2.84 -22.23 -11.76
C SER A 180 1.37 -22.64 -11.58
N THR A 181 0.97 -23.07 -10.39
CA THR A 181 -0.43 -23.37 -10.10
C THR A 181 -1.26 -22.10 -10.01
N GLY A 182 -0.79 -21.02 -9.37
CA GLY A 182 -1.52 -19.74 -9.34
C GLY A 182 -1.87 -19.17 -10.73
N VAL A 183 -0.95 -19.28 -11.69
CA VAL A 183 -1.16 -18.81 -13.07
C VAL A 183 -2.16 -19.67 -13.85
N LEU A 184 -2.02 -21.00 -13.81
CA LEU A 184 -2.95 -21.92 -14.50
C LEU A 184 -4.37 -21.85 -13.94
N SER A 185 -4.45 -21.60 -12.65
CA SER A 185 -5.70 -21.57 -11.88
C SER A 185 -6.44 -20.24 -12.06
N GLY A 186 -5.70 -19.13 -12.18
CA GLY A 186 -6.23 -17.84 -12.67
C GLY A 186 -6.76 -17.92 -14.11
N ALA A 187 -6.06 -18.63 -15.00
CA ALA A 187 -6.51 -18.84 -16.38
C ALA A 187 -7.78 -19.70 -16.46
N ALA A 188 -7.87 -20.79 -15.68
CA ALA A 188 -9.06 -21.65 -15.63
C ALA A 188 -10.29 -20.93 -15.06
N GLY A 189 -10.10 -20.05 -14.05
CA GLY A 189 -11.18 -19.21 -13.51
C GLY A 189 -11.74 -18.21 -14.52
N VAL A 190 -10.88 -17.67 -15.39
CA VAL A 190 -11.31 -16.81 -16.52
C VAL A 190 -12.13 -17.60 -17.54
N ILE A 191 -11.72 -18.83 -17.87
CA ILE A 191 -12.40 -19.71 -18.84
C ILE A 191 -13.75 -20.22 -18.33
N TYR A 192 -13.84 -20.62 -17.06
CA TYR A 192 -15.08 -21.12 -16.46
C TYR A 192 -16.17 -20.05 -16.40
N TYR A 193 -15.80 -18.81 -16.04
CA TYR A 193 -16.71 -17.67 -16.02
C TYR A 193 -17.18 -17.25 -17.43
N ALA A 194 -16.33 -17.40 -18.45
CA ALA A 194 -16.68 -17.10 -19.84
C ALA A 194 -17.72 -18.08 -20.42
N ARG A 195 -17.85 -19.29 -19.87
CA ARG A 195 -18.81 -20.32 -20.34
C ARG A 195 -20.18 -20.32 -19.67
N HIS A 196 -20.35 -19.61 -18.55
CA HIS A 196 -21.58 -19.68 -17.72
C HIS A 196 -22.19 -18.30 -17.48
N ARG A 197 -22.12 -17.43 -18.49
CA ARG A 197 -23.03 -16.28 -18.66
C ARG A 197 -24.17 -16.67 -19.59
#